data_AF-A0A661QWV6-F1
#
_entry.id   AF-A0A661QWV6-F1
#
_cell.length_a   1.000
_cell.length_b   1.000
_cell.length_c   1.000
_cell.angle_alpha   90.00
_cell.angle_beta   90.00
_cell.angle_gamma   90.00
#
_symmetry.space_group_name_H-M   'P 1'
#
loop_
_entity.id
_entity.type
_entity.pdbx_description
1 polymer ?
#
loop_
_entity_poly.entity_id
_entity_poly.type
_entity_poly.pdbx_seq_one_letter_code
_entity_poly.pdbx_strand_id
1 'polypeptide(L)'
;LLGDYSVDIDYSNVEELLVSINTFYTGAYQTATKLKDSLARVTVTDQLFSAGLGFKMATDVNNIPAEIKKRFEERGQFDCFFFTRSSDSENIETIQEIEITNNINADGDTVIITKP
;
A
#
# COMPACT_ATOMS: atom_id res chain seq x y z
N LEU A 1 7.91 50.15 -6.02
CA LEU A 1 8.66 48.88 -5.87
C LEU A 1 8.35 48.34 -4.50
N LEU A 2 7.58 47.25 -4.46
CA LEU A 2 7.59 46.14 -3.48
C LEU A 2 6.25 45.43 -3.71
N GLY A 3 6.30 44.38 -4.54
CA GLY A 3 5.17 43.50 -4.77
C GLY A 3 4.87 42.74 -3.49
N ASP A 4 3.61 42.71 -3.10
CA ASP A 4 3.15 41.90 -1.99
C ASP A 4 3.14 40.45 -2.47
N TYR A 5 4.10 39.67 -1.99
CA TYR A 5 4.22 38.25 -2.31
C TYR A 5 3.10 37.52 -1.58
N SER A 6 2.06 37.14 -2.32
CA SER A 6 1.05 36.20 -1.84
C SER A 6 1.72 34.86 -1.54
N VAL A 7 1.69 34.44 -0.27
CA VAL A 7 1.91 33.04 0.07
C VAL A 7 0.56 32.35 -0.09
N ASP A 8 0.33 31.78 -1.27
CA ASP A 8 -0.73 30.79 -1.43
C ASP A 8 -0.34 29.57 -0.61
N ILE A 9 -0.99 29.42 0.54
CA ILE A 9 -0.99 28.17 1.29
C ILE A 9 -1.96 27.28 0.54
N ASP A 10 -1.45 26.57 -0.46
CA ASP A 10 -2.20 25.54 -1.15
C ASP A 10 -2.42 24.41 -0.13
N TYR A 11 -3.65 24.33 0.39
CA TYR A 11 -4.07 23.24 1.27
C TYR A 11 -4.20 21.99 0.39
N SER A 12 -3.07 21.37 0.05
CA SER A 12 -3.02 20.07 -0.60
C SER A 12 -3.91 19.11 0.22
N ASN A 13 -5.06 18.74 -0.34
CA ASN A 13 -6.00 17.87 0.36
C ASN A 13 -5.29 16.55 0.66
N VAL A 14 -5.31 16.15 1.93
CA VAL A 14 -4.77 14.84 2.33
C VAL A 14 -5.77 13.80 1.86
N GLU A 15 -5.44 13.12 0.77
CA GLU A 15 -6.26 12.04 0.25
C GLU A 15 -5.97 10.75 1.01
N GLU A 16 -7.02 10.05 1.42
CA GLU A 16 -6.91 8.75 2.09
C GLU A 16 -7.10 7.63 1.06
N LEU A 17 -6.13 6.72 1.00
CA LEU A 17 -6.12 5.55 0.13
C LEU A 17 -6.38 4.30 0.95
N LEU A 18 -7.36 3.52 0.54
CA LEU A 18 -7.65 2.19 1.08
C LEU A 18 -7.03 1.13 0.17
N VAL A 19 -6.21 0.26 0.74
CA VAL A 19 -5.67 -0.93 0.05
C VAL A 19 -6.10 -2.18 0.80
N SER A 20 -6.94 -2.99 0.17
CA SER A 20 -7.33 -4.31 0.69
C SER A 20 -6.34 -5.38 0.24
N ILE A 21 -5.71 -6.04 1.20
CA ILE A 21 -4.72 -7.09 0.96
C ILE A 21 -5.34 -8.45 1.29
N ASN A 22 -5.32 -9.34 0.30
CA ASN A 22 -5.82 -10.71 0.41
C ASN A 22 -4.68 -11.70 0.21
N THR A 23 -4.51 -12.61 1.16
CA THR A 23 -3.55 -13.73 1.09
C THR A 23 -4.31 -15.05 0.97
N PHE A 24 -3.74 -15.98 0.21
CA PHE A 24 -4.35 -17.27 -0.10
C PHE A 24 -3.37 -18.42 0.17
N TYR A 25 -3.87 -19.65 0.16
CA TYR A 25 -3.13 -20.89 0.38
C TYR A 25 -2.65 -21.10 1.82
N THR A 26 -1.95 -22.21 2.05
CA THR A 26 -1.48 -22.62 3.38
C THR A 26 -0.63 -21.54 4.03
N GLY A 27 -1.00 -21.16 5.25
CA GLY A 27 -0.30 -20.12 6.01
C GLY A 27 -0.75 -18.71 5.67
N ALA A 28 -1.89 -18.53 4.96
CA ALA A 28 -2.39 -17.23 4.52
C ALA A 28 -2.54 -16.24 5.69
N TYR A 29 -3.11 -16.69 6.81
CA TYR A 29 -3.27 -15.86 8.01
C TYR A 29 -1.93 -15.40 8.57
N GLN A 30 -0.97 -16.31 8.75
CA GLN A 30 0.36 -15.96 9.26
C GLN A 30 1.12 -15.03 8.32
N THR A 31 0.96 -15.21 7.01
CA THR A 31 1.54 -14.32 5.99
C THR A 31 0.93 -12.92 6.07
N ALA A 32 -0.41 -12.81 6.17
CA ALA A 32 -1.09 -11.52 6.32
C ALA A 32 -0.66 -10.81 7.61
N THR A 33 -0.56 -11.51 8.74
CA THR A 33 -0.07 -10.94 10.01
C THR A 33 1.37 -10.44 9.89
N LYS A 34 2.27 -11.23 9.31
CA LYS A 34 3.67 -10.81 9.10
C LYS A 34 3.77 -9.59 8.20
N LEU A 35 2.93 -9.49 7.17
CA LEU A 35 2.91 -8.35 6.27
C LEU A 35 2.40 -7.10 6.98
N LYS A 36 1.28 -7.21 7.73
CA LYS A 36 0.76 -6.14 8.59
C LYS A 36 1.83 -5.62 9.56
N ASP A 37 2.50 -6.52 10.27
CA ASP A 37 3.55 -6.17 11.22
C ASP A 37 4.75 -5.50 10.53
N SER A 38 5.04 -5.90 9.29
CA SER A 38 6.15 -5.33 8.50
C SER A 38 5.83 -3.91 8.02
N LEU A 39 4.59 -3.64 7.62
CA LEU A 39 4.12 -2.30 7.22
C LEU A 39 4.17 -1.30 8.38
N ALA A 40 3.96 -1.78 9.61
CA ALA A 40 4.04 -0.95 10.82
C ALA A 40 5.49 -0.64 11.27
N ARG A 41 6.52 -1.21 10.63
CA ARG A 41 7.92 -0.93 11.00
C ARG A 41 8.32 0.47 10.55
N VAL A 42 9.01 1.19 11.43
CA VAL A 42 9.51 2.55 11.17
C VAL A 42 10.28 2.65 9.85
N THR A 43 11.17 1.70 9.56
CA THR A 43 11.94 1.68 8.30
C THR A 43 11.03 1.63 7.07
N VAL A 44 9.94 0.87 7.13
CA VAL A 44 8.98 0.76 6.02
C VAL A 44 8.13 2.02 5.93
N THR A 45 7.66 2.54 7.06
CA THR A 45 6.88 3.80 7.06
C THR A 45 7.72 4.98 6.55
N ASP A 46 9.02 5.03 6.85
CA ASP A 46 9.94 6.05 6.35
C ASP A 46 10.16 5.93 4.84
N GLN A 47 10.34 4.70 4.34
CA GLN A 47 10.45 4.42 2.91
C GLN A 47 9.19 4.83 2.16
N LEU A 48 8.01 4.46 2.67
CA LEU A 48 6.73 4.85 2.10
C LEU A 48 6.58 6.38 2.10
N PHE A 49 6.92 7.02 3.22
CA PHE A 49 6.82 8.48 3.33
C PHE A 49 7.77 9.18 2.35
N SER A 50 8.99 8.66 2.17
CA SER A 50 9.93 9.16 1.17
C SER A 50 9.44 8.98 -0.28
N ALA A 51 8.59 7.98 -0.52
CA ALA A 51 7.90 7.75 -1.78
C ALA A 51 6.59 8.54 -1.93
N GLY A 52 6.27 9.43 -0.99
CA GLY A 52 5.05 10.26 -1.03
C GLY A 52 3.79 9.61 -0.46
N LEU A 53 3.94 8.48 0.24
CA LEU A 53 2.83 7.73 0.84
C LEU A 53 2.99 7.60 2.36
N GLY A 54 2.09 8.20 3.12
CA GLY A 54 2.05 8.03 4.57
C GLY A 54 1.25 6.80 4.98
N PHE A 55 1.83 5.91 5.79
CA PHE A 55 1.07 4.82 6.42
C PHE A 55 0.30 5.34 7.64
N LYS A 56 -1.01 5.09 7.71
CA LYS A 56 -1.86 5.51 8.82
C LYS A 56 -2.14 4.37 9.78
N MET A 57 -2.76 3.31 9.27
CA MET A 57 -3.16 2.16 10.07
C MET A 57 -3.47 0.96 9.19
N ALA A 58 -3.56 -0.21 9.81
CA ALA A 58 -4.08 -1.42 9.21
C ALA A 58 -5.15 -2.05 10.12
N THR A 59 -6.20 -2.64 9.53
CA THR A 59 -7.21 -3.38 10.28
C THR A 59 -6.63 -4.69 10.84
N ASP A 60 -7.42 -5.37 11.67
CA ASP A 60 -7.05 -6.72 12.11
C ASP A 60 -7.16 -7.72 10.96
N VAL A 61 -6.26 -8.70 10.99
CA VAL A 61 -6.25 -9.77 9.99
C VAL A 61 -7.46 -10.65 10.24
N ASN A 62 -8.34 -10.69 9.27
CA ASN A 62 -9.49 -11.58 9.25
C ASN A 62 -9.09 -12.92 8.66
N ASN A 63 -9.42 -14.01 9.36
CA ASN A 63 -9.33 -15.36 8.82
C ASN A 63 -10.65 -15.71 8.16
N ILE A 64 -10.67 -15.76 6.82
CA ILE A 64 -11.86 -15.95 5.99
C ILE A 64 -11.75 -17.20 5.13
N PRO A 65 -11.61 -18.40 5.74
CA PRO A 65 -11.41 -19.62 4.98
C PRO A 65 -12.59 -19.89 4.04
N ALA A 66 -12.30 -20.38 2.84
CA ALA A 66 -13.31 -20.66 1.83
C ALA A 66 -13.16 -22.09 1.30
N GLU A 67 -14.28 -22.74 1.00
CA GLU A 67 -14.29 -24.00 0.27
C GLU A 67 -14.48 -23.73 -1.23
N ILE A 68 -13.49 -24.08 -2.04
CA ILE A 68 -13.53 -23.90 -3.50
C ILE A 68 -13.38 -25.27 -4.14
N LYS A 69 -14.37 -25.67 -4.93
CA LYS A 69 -14.34 -26.94 -5.69
C LYS A 69 -13.99 -28.15 -4.81
N LYS A 70 -14.55 -28.23 -3.60
CA LYS A 70 -14.31 -29.28 -2.59
C LYS A 70 -12.90 -29.31 -1.99
N ARG A 71 -12.16 -28.21 -2.08
CA ARG A 71 -10.86 -28.03 -1.41
C ARG A 71 -10.96 -26.87 -0.43
N PHE A 72 -10.43 -27.07 0.76
CA PHE A 72 -10.30 -26.03 1.77
C PHE A 72 -9.16 -25.09 1.38
N GLU A 73 -9.45 -23.80 1.34
CA GLU A 73 -8.47 -22.75 1.11
C GLU A 73 -8.43 -21.81 2.32
N GLU A 74 -7.25 -21.69 2.92
CA GLU A 74 -6.98 -20.68 3.94
C GLU A 74 -6.86 -19.32 3.27
N ARG A 75 -7.48 -18.31 3.89
CA ARG A 75 -7.45 -16.94 3.39
C ARG A 75 -7.30 -15.96 4.55
N GLY A 76 -6.38 -15.03 4.39
CA GLY A 76 -6.20 -13.90 5.29
C GLY A 76 -6.56 -12.61 4.55
N GLN A 77 -7.30 -11.72 5.21
CA GLN A 77 -7.60 -10.40 4.65
C GLN A 77 -7.39 -9.31 5.69
N PHE A 78 -6.81 -8.19 5.28
CA PHE A 78 -6.76 -6.97 6.05
C PHE A 78 -6.73 -5.76 5.12
N ASP A 79 -7.10 -4.60 5.66
CA ASP A 79 -7.15 -3.35 4.93
C ASP A 79 -6.10 -2.39 5.51
N CYS A 80 -5.37 -1.72 4.63
CA CYS A 80 -4.41 -0.68 4.96
C CYS A 80 -4.95 0.66 4.53
N PHE A 81 -4.74 1.65 5.40
CA PHE A 81 -5.07 3.04 5.14
C PHE A 81 -3.76 3.82 4.99
N PHE A 82 -3.63 4.47 3.85
CA PHE A 82 -2.54 5.38 3.57
C PHE A 82 -3.08 6.79 3.36
N PHE A 83 -2.22 7.78 3.52
CA PHE A 83 -2.50 9.13 3.13
C PHE A 83 -1.46 9.61 2.12
N THR A 84 -1.88 10.34 1.11
CA THR A 84 -0.98 10.99 0.17
C THR A 84 -1.29 12.47 0.12
N ARG A 85 -0.29 13.26 -0.27
CA ARG A 85 -0.47 14.68 -0.56
C ARG A 85 -0.61 14.80 -2.06
N SER A 86 -1.84 14.88 -2.52
CA SER A 86 -2.16 15.16 -3.92
C SER A 86 -2.39 16.66 -4.07
N SER A 87 -1.82 17.25 -5.13
CA SER A 87 -2.18 18.58 -5.61
C SER A 87 -3.23 18.37 -6.69
N ASP A 88 -4.49 18.70 -6.37
CA ASP A 88 -5.69 18.72 -7.20
C ASP A 88 -5.70 17.92 -8.53
N SER A 89 -6.60 16.93 -8.56
CA SER A 89 -7.07 16.15 -9.72
C SER A 89 -6.11 15.13 -10.33
N GLU A 90 -5.69 14.15 -9.53
CA GLU A 90 -5.20 12.89 -10.10
C GLU A 90 -6.38 12.11 -10.69
N ASN A 91 -6.65 12.35 -11.98
CA ASN A 91 -7.64 11.61 -12.73
C ASN A 91 -7.17 10.15 -12.85
N ILE A 92 -7.90 9.19 -12.27
CA ILE A 92 -7.58 7.76 -12.37
C ILE A 92 -7.84 7.34 -13.82
N GLU A 93 -6.84 7.48 -14.69
CA GLU A 93 -6.98 7.15 -16.12
C GLU A 93 -7.17 5.65 -16.34
N THR A 94 -6.47 4.79 -15.58
CA THR A 94 -6.49 3.34 -15.81
C THR A 94 -6.14 2.53 -14.56
N ILE A 95 -6.86 1.43 -14.32
CA ILE A 95 -6.46 0.37 -13.39
C ILE A 95 -5.41 -0.51 -14.10
N GLN A 96 -4.23 -0.66 -13.51
CA GLN A 96 -3.15 -1.51 -14.06
C GLN A 96 -2.96 -2.76 -13.20
N GLU A 97 -2.80 -3.91 -13.87
CA GLU A 97 -2.39 -5.16 -13.23
C GLU A 97 -0.86 -5.27 -13.34
N ILE A 98 -0.18 -5.29 -12.20
CA ILE A 98 1.28 -5.44 -12.13
C ILE A 98 1.57 -6.80 -11.49
N GLU A 99 2.10 -7.73 -12.28
CA GLU A 99 2.59 -9.00 -11.76
C GLU A 99 3.99 -8.78 -11.15
N ILE A 100 4.09 -8.83 -9.82
CA ILE A 100 5.37 -8.73 -9.12
C ILE A 100 6.00 -10.12 -9.11
N THR A 101 6.88 -10.39 -10.07
CA THR A 101 7.72 -11.60 -10.04
C THR A 101 8.86 -11.38 -9.06
N ASN A 102 8.76 -11.98 -7.87
CA ASN A 102 9.83 -11.96 -6.86
C ASN A 102 11.05 -12.76 -7.36
N ASN A 103 11.92 -12.15 -8.16
CA ASN A 103 13.33 -12.52 -8.14
C ASN A 103 13.94 -11.87 -6.91
N ILE A 104 13.88 -12.57 -5.77
CA ILE A 104 14.64 -12.23 -4.58
C ILE A 104 16.12 -12.46 -4.92
N ASN A 105 16.73 -11.51 -5.63
CA ASN A 105 18.16 -11.42 -5.69
C ASN A 105 18.62 -11.00 -4.29
N ALA A 106 19.62 -11.71 -3.77
CA ALA A 106 20.06 -11.67 -2.38
C ALA A 106 20.63 -10.31 -1.90
N ASP A 107 20.51 -9.24 -2.69
CA ASP A 107 21.17 -7.95 -2.47
C ASP A 107 20.23 -6.77 -2.18
N GLY A 108 18.94 -7.01 -1.92
CA GLY A 108 18.04 -5.97 -1.40
C GLY A 108 17.75 -4.81 -2.37
N ASP A 109 17.95 -5.03 -3.67
CA ASP A 109 17.67 -4.03 -4.68
C ASP A 109 16.17 -3.75 -4.81
N THR A 110 15.84 -2.47 -4.86
CA THR A 110 14.48 -1.97 -5.03
C THR A 110 14.01 -2.28 -6.45
N VAL A 111 12.90 -3.00 -6.60
CA VAL A 111 12.30 -3.23 -7.93
C VAL A 111 11.75 -1.90 -8.42
N ILE A 112 12.40 -1.31 -9.42
CA ILE A 112 11.93 -0.11 -10.09
C ILE A 112 10.81 -0.52 -11.04
N ILE A 113 9.57 -0.30 -10.61
CA ILE A 113 8.41 -0.42 -11.50
C ILE A 113 8.50 0.75 -12.49
N THR A 114 8.87 0.43 -13.73
CA THR A 114 8.99 1.43 -14.79
C THR A 114 7.61 1.66 -15.38
N LYS A 115 7.06 2.87 -15.23
CA LYS A 115 5.85 3.29 -15.95
C LYS A 115 6.17 3.32 -17.46
N PRO A 116 5.27 2.85 -18.34
CA PRO A 116 5.43 3.03 -19.78
C PRO A 116 5.42 4.51 -20.19
#